data_AF-T0YCH2-F1
#
_entry.id   AF-T0YCH2-F1
#
_cell.length_a   1.000
_cell.length_b   1.000
_cell.length_c   1.000
_cell.angle_alpha   90.00
_cell.angle_beta   90.00
_cell.angle_gamma   90.00
#
_symmetry.space_group_name_H-M   'P 1'
#
loop_
_entity.id
_entity.type
_entity.pdbx_description
1 polymer ?
#
loop_
_entity_poly.entity_id
_entity_poly.type
_entity_poly.pdbx_seq_one_letter_code
_entity_poly.pdbx_strand_id
1 'polypeptide(L)'
;VLIGDADLLAERARLTGHPFDAQPYAPDQLDGTGVSLLNIPLASPADPGRLDPANAPYVLALIDRALHGCRSGEFDALVTAPVHKAHLNASGIPFWGHTEYLAEKTGTPRPVMLFVTPAFRVALVTTHIALKEVSAALDPVSLRTTIEVLVHDLESRYGLRNPAIGVLGLNPHAGEGGWFGNEEAAVI
;
A
#
# COMPACT_ATOMS: atom_id res chain seq x y z
N VAL A 1 0.16 -13.26 10.85
CA VAL A 1 1.60 -13.57 10.66
C VAL A 1 2.37 -12.27 10.55
N LEU A 2 3.36 -12.06 11.41
CA LEU A 2 4.32 -10.97 11.32
C LEU A 2 5.56 -11.50 10.57
N ILE A 3 6.07 -10.77 9.60
CA ILE A 3 7.27 -11.16 8.85
C ILE A 3 8.38 -10.17 9.18
N GLY A 4 9.50 -10.66 9.70
CA GLY A 4 10.60 -9.81 10.12
C GLY A 4 11.68 -10.60 10.87
N ASP A 5 12.74 -9.90 11.25
CA ASP A 5 13.82 -10.45 12.06
C ASP A 5 13.39 -10.57 13.53
N ALA A 6 13.55 -11.77 14.11
CA ALA A 6 13.15 -12.07 15.48
C ALA A 6 13.90 -11.24 16.53
N ASP A 7 15.21 -11.09 16.36
CA ASP A 7 16.08 -10.38 17.30
C ASP A 7 15.79 -8.87 17.26
N LEU A 8 15.62 -8.32 16.05
CA LEU A 8 15.20 -6.94 15.82
C LEU A 8 13.91 -6.60 16.57
N LEU A 9 12.88 -7.45 16.41
CA LEU A 9 11.56 -7.23 16.98
C LEU A 9 11.58 -7.39 18.51
N ALA A 10 12.24 -8.43 19.02
CA ALA A 10 12.41 -8.64 20.46
C ALA A 10 13.20 -7.49 21.10
N GLU A 11 14.26 -7.00 20.45
CA GLU A 11 15.02 -5.85 20.91
C GLU A 11 14.17 -4.58 20.93
N ARG A 12 13.37 -4.32 19.89
CA ARG A 12 12.47 -3.14 19.86
C ARG A 12 11.38 -3.21 20.91
N ALA A 13 10.81 -4.39 21.16
CA ALA A 13 9.84 -4.60 22.23
C ALA A 13 10.45 -4.27 23.60
N ARG A 14 11.67 -4.75 23.87
CA ARG A 14 12.42 -4.43 25.09
C ARG A 14 12.69 -2.93 25.24
N LEU A 15 13.11 -2.26 24.17
CA LEU A 15 13.41 -0.82 24.17
C LEU A 15 12.16 0.05 24.39
N THR A 16 11.00 -0.41 23.94
CA THR A 16 9.72 0.31 24.06
C THR A 16 8.92 -0.08 25.31
N GLY A 17 9.38 -1.07 26.08
CA GLY A 17 8.70 -1.55 27.28
C GLY A 17 7.43 -2.36 26.98
N HIS A 18 7.32 -2.93 25.79
CA HIS A 18 6.18 -3.76 25.38
C HIS A 18 6.54 -5.25 25.41
N PRO A 19 5.60 -6.14 25.80
CA PRO A 19 5.80 -7.57 25.67
C PRO A 19 5.81 -7.97 24.19
N PHE A 20 6.67 -8.93 23.84
CA PHE A 20 6.70 -9.56 22.53
C PHE A 20 6.85 -11.07 22.71
N ASP A 21 5.72 -11.76 22.64
CA ASP A 21 5.62 -13.22 22.70
C ASP A 21 5.04 -13.70 21.37
N ALA A 22 5.92 -13.79 20.37
CA ALA A 22 5.55 -14.27 19.05
C ALA A 22 5.99 -15.73 18.89
N GLN A 23 5.05 -16.59 18.52
CA GLN A 23 5.33 -17.99 18.25
C GLN A 23 5.93 -18.15 16.85
N PRO A 24 6.84 -19.10 16.60
CA PRO A 24 7.31 -19.38 15.25
C PRO A 24 6.13 -19.66 14.31
N TYR A 25 6.16 -19.04 13.13
CA TYR A 25 5.12 -19.27 12.13
C TYR A 25 5.21 -20.70 11.58
N ALA A 26 4.12 -21.45 11.77
CA ALA A 26 3.89 -22.74 11.17
C ALA A 26 2.48 -22.72 10.54
N PRO A 27 2.35 -22.88 9.20
CA PRO A 27 1.07 -22.72 8.50
C PRO A 27 -0.01 -23.68 9.01
N ASP A 28 0.37 -24.89 9.41
CA ASP A 28 -0.55 -25.92 9.91
C ASP A 28 -0.95 -25.76 11.39
N GLN A 29 -0.45 -24.72 12.07
CA GLN A 29 -0.62 -24.51 13.51
C GLN A 29 -1.17 -23.12 13.87
N LEU A 30 -1.90 -22.49 12.94
CA LEU A 30 -2.58 -21.24 13.19
C LEU A 30 -3.89 -21.49 13.97
N ASP A 31 -3.91 -21.11 15.25
CA ASP A 31 -5.11 -21.20 16.11
C ASP A 31 -5.93 -19.90 16.16
N GLY A 32 -5.48 -18.86 15.44
CA GLY A 32 -6.12 -17.54 15.40
C GLY A 32 -5.84 -16.68 16.64
N THR A 33 -4.96 -17.11 17.54
CA THR A 33 -4.58 -16.38 18.75
C THR A 33 -3.13 -15.91 18.72
N GLY A 34 -2.83 -14.81 19.41
CA GLY A 34 -1.48 -14.28 19.51
C GLY A 34 -0.87 -13.80 18.19
N VAL A 35 0.46 -13.81 18.10
CA VAL A 35 1.23 -13.38 16.92
C VAL A 35 2.16 -14.52 16.50
N SER A 36 2.05 -14.97 15.25
CA SER A 36 3.03 -15.88 14.64
C SER A 36 4.08 -15.09 13.87
N LEU A 37 5.37 -15.39 14.08
CA LEU A 37 6.51 -14.73 13.43
C LEU A 37 7.14 -15.63 12.36
N LEU A 38 7.13 -15.17 11.12
CA LEU A 38 7.95 -15.71 10.05
C LEU A 38 9.29 -14.98 10.06
N ASN A 39 10.32 -15.66 10.59
CA ASN A 39 11.64 -15.08 10.75
C ASN A 39 12.37 -14.95 9.41
N ILE A 40 12.79 -13.72 9.07
CA ILE A 40 13.75 -13.45 8.00
C ILE A 40 14.86 -12.62 8.65
N PRO A 41 16.12 -13.10 8.68
CA PRO A 41 17.17 -12.39 9.40
C PRO A 41 17.63 -11.12 8.67
N LEU A 42 18.04 -10.11 9.43
CA LEU A 42 18.77 -8.95 8.94
C LEU A 42 20.15 -9.36 8.40
N ALA A 43 20.71 -8.53 7.51
CA ALA A 43 22.09 -8.70 7.05
C ALA A 43 23.11 -8.07 8.00
N SER A 44 22.71 -7.04 8.74
CA SER A 44 23.53 -6.28 9.68
C SER A 44 22.66 -5.84 10.88
N PRO A 45 23.20 -5.75 12.11
CA PRO A 45 22.47 -5.19 13.25
C PRO A 45 21.86 -3.81 12.94
N ALA A 46 20.64 -3.55 13.42
CA ALA A 46 19.95 -2.30 13.18
C ALA A 46 19.87 -1.43 14.44
N ASP A 47 20.28 -0.17 14.31
CA ASP A 47 20.15 0.85 15.36
C ASP A 47 18.91 1.75 15.08
N PRO A 48 18.03 2.01 16.06
CA PRO A 48 16.87 2.88 15.84
C PRO A 48 17.26 4.27 15.37
N GLY A 49 16.62 4.75 14.31
CA GLY A 49 16.89 6.07 13.72
C GLY A 49 18.13 6.13 12.81
N ARG A 50 18.86 5.03 12.64
CA ARG A 50 20.04 4.96 11.76
C ARG A 50 19.79 3.99 10.61
N LEU A 51 19.93 4.50 9.40
CA LEU A 51 19.78 3.72 8.17
C LEU A 51 21.08 2.96 7.88
N ASP A 52 20.97 1.68 7.48
CA ASP A 52 22.09 0.84 7.04
C ASP A 52 21.79 0.25 5.65
N PRO A 53 22.58 0.58 4.60
CA PRO A 53 22.40 0.02 3.26
C PRO A 53 22.47 -1.51 3.20
N ALA A 54 23.20 -2.16 4.12
CA ALA A 54 23.28 -3.61 4.17
C ALA A 54 21.91 -4.27 4.39
N ASN A 55 20.98 -3.59 5.05
CA ASN A 55 19.62 -4.07 5.32
C ASN A 55 18.59 -3.68 4.24
N ALA A 56 19.00 -3.01 3.16
CA ALA A 56 18.08 -2.68 2.07
C ALA A 56 17.47 -3.93 1.38
N PRO A 57 18.24 -5.00 1.07
CA PRO A 57 17.68 -6.24 0.53
C PRO A 57 16.70 -6.93 1.48
N TYR A 58 16.93 -6.84 2.80
CA TYR A 58 16.04 -7.41 3.81
C TYR A 58 14.63 -6.83 3.69
N VAL A 59 14.49 -5.51 3.54
CA VAL A 59 13.16 -4.85 3.41
C VAL A 59 12.38 -5.41 2.21
N LEU A 60 13.03 -5.60 1.06
CA LEU A 60 12.38 -6.18 -0.10
C LEU A 60 12.05 -7.66 0.09
N ALA A 61 12.92 -8.44 0.75
CA ALA A 61 12.67 -9.84 1.04
C ALA A 61 11.39 -10.03 1.90
N LEU A 62 11.13 -9.12 2.84
CA LEU A 62 9.87 -9.13 3.59
C LEU A 62 8.65 -8.95 2.68
N ILE A 63 8.68 -7.93 1.82
CA ILE A 63 7.58 -7.61 0.90
C ILE A 63 7.35 -8.78 -0.08
N ASP A 64 8.43 -9.34 -0.63
CA ASP A 64 8.38 -10.46 -1.56
C ASP A 64 7.82 -11.73 -0.91
N ARG A 65 8.23 -12.03 0.32
CA ARG A 65 7.68 -13.18 1.04
C ARG A 65 6.20 -13.01 1.36
N ALA A 66 5.80 -11.80 1.75
CA ALA A 66 4.41 -11.48 2.06
C ALA A 66 3.52 -11.55 0.80
N LEU A 67 4.01 -10.99 -0.30
CA LEU A 67 3.36 -11.07 -1.61
C LEU A 67 3.23 -12.53 -2.08
N HIS A 68 4.30 -13.32 -1.96
CA HIS A 68 4.26 -14.73 -2.31
C HIS A 68 3.18 -15.48 -1.53
N GLY A 69 3.11 -15.26 -0.21
CA GLY A 69 2.09 -15.90 0.62
C GLY A 69 0.66 -15.48 0.26
N CYS A 70 0.44 -14.21 -0.09
CA CYS A 70 -0.87 -13.77 -0.58
C CYS A 70 -1.23 -14.43 -1.93
N ARG A 71 -0.25 -14.56 -2.83
CA ARG A 71 -0.46 -15.14 -4.17
C ARG A 71 -0.68 -16.66 -4.14
N SER A 72 -0.08 -17.36 -3.19
CA SER A 72 -0.24 -18.81 -3.03
C SER A 72 -1.51 -19.19 -2.25
N GLY A 73 -2.22 -18.22 -1.67
CA GLY A 73 -3.34 -18.46 -0.76
C GLY A 73 -2.90 -18.85 0.66
N GLU A 74 -1.60 -18.71 0.98
CA GLU A 74 -1.09 -18.90 2.34
C GLU A 74 -1.53 -17.77 3.29
N PHE A 75 -1.68 -16.54 2.77
CA PHE A 75 -2.14 -15.37 3.52
C PHE A 75 -3.38 -14.76 2.85
N ASP A 76 -4.39 -14.39 3.64
CA ASP A 76 -5.62 -13.76 3.12
C ASP A 76 -5.41 -12.30 2.71
N ALA A 77 -4.48 -11.60 3.35
CA ALA A 77 -4.24 -10.18 3.14
C ALA A 77 -2.81 -9.76 3.53
N LEU A 78 -2.39 -8.62 2.98
CA LEU A 78 -1.12 -7.97 3.28
C LEU A 78 -1.35 -6.62 3.96
N VAL A 79 -0.71 -6.42 5.11
CA VAL A 79 -0.58 -5.12 5.78
C VAL A 79 0.89 -4.75 5.82
N THR A 80 1.25 -3.57 5.33
CA THR A 80 2.64 -3.11 5.27
C THR A 80 2.91 -2.01 6.29
N ALA A 81 4.07 -2.13 6.98
CA ALA A 81 4.63 -1.05 7.77
C ALA A 81 5.36 -0.04 6.85
N PRO A 82 5.66 1.19 7.33
CA PRO A 82 6.39 2.18 6.55
C PRO A 82 7.79 1.69 6.12
N VAL A 83 8.25 2.15 4.94
CA VAL A 83 9.61 1.90 4.42
C VAL A 83 10.25 3.21 3.94
N HIS A 84 11.58 3.30 3.97
CA HIS A 84 12.32 4.50 3.60
C HIS A 84 12.79 4.46 2.13
N LYS A 85 11.97 4.97 1.21
CA LYS A 85 12.20 4.92 -0.25
C LYS A 85 13.58 5.46 -0.67
N ALA A 86 13.98 6.63 -0.16
CA ALA A 86 15.25 7.24 -0.51
C ALA A 86 16.46 6.39 -0.09
N HIS A 87 16.32 5.59 0.98
CA HIS A 87 17.38 4.71 1.46
C HIS A 87 17.55 3.50 0.55
N LEU A 88 16.45 2.89 0.13
CA LEU A 88 16.45 1.79 -0.82
C LEU A 88 17.11 2.22 -2.15
N ASN A 89 16.72 3.37 -2.68
CA ASN A 89 17.31 3.92 -3.91
C ASN A 89 18.80 4.23 -3.74
N ALA A 90 19.21 4.86 -2.62
CA ALA A 90 20.63 5.12 -2.32
C ALA A 90 21.46 3.83 -2.17
N SER A 91 20.81 2.70 -1.83
CA SER A 91 21.42 1.38 -1.74
C SER A 91 21.45 0.63 -3.08
N GLY A 92 21.14 1.30 -4.19
CA GLY A 92 21.17 0.73 -5.54
C GLY A 92 19.93 -0.10 -5.91
N ILE A 93 18.85 0.00 -5.13
CA ILE A 93 17.60 -0.74 -5.35
C ILE A 93 16.51 0.24 -5.77
N PRO A 94 16.10 0.26 -7.06
CA PRO A 94 15.01 1.11 -7.53
C PRO A 94 13.71 0.79 -6.77
N PHE A 95 13.16 1.77 -6.06
CA PHE A 95 11.91 1.59 -5.30
C PHE A 95 11.10 2.88 -5.22
N TRP A 96 9.93 2.87 -5.84
CA TRP A 96 9.03 4.04 -5.92
C TRP A 96 7.97 4.06 -4.81
N GLY A 97 7.64 2.89 -4.26
CA GLY A 97 6.64 2.72 -3.21
C GLY A 97 6.09 1.30 -3.19
N HIS A 98 5.37 0.96 -2.11
CA HIS A 98 4.71 -0.35 -2.00
C HIS A 98 3.72 -0.58 -3.14
N THR A 99 2.91 0.43 -3.47
CA THR A 99 1.86 0.33 -4.48
C THR A 99 2.45 -0.01 -5.85
N GLU A 100 3.48 0.72 -6.29
CA GLU A 100 4.13 0.49 -7.57
C GLU A 100 4.85 -0.86 -7.60
N TYR A 101 5.57 -1.19 -6.51
CA TYR A 101 6.31 -2.46 -6.39
C TYR A 101 5.39 -3.69 -6.45
N LEU A 102 4.26 -3.63 -5.73
CA LEU A 102 3.27 -4.71 -5.73
C LEU A 102 2.53 -4.79 -7.05
N ALA A 103 2.19 -3.65 -7.67
CA ALA A 103 1.50 -3.63 -8.96
C ALA A 103 2.34 -4.27 -10.06
N GLU A 104 3.64 -3.95 -10.14
CA GLU A 104 4.57 -4.57 -11.10
C GLU A 104 4.62 -6.09 -10.93
N LYS A 105 4.80 -6.58 -9.69
CA LYS A 105 4.94 -8.02 -9.41
C LYS A 105 3.66 -8.83 -9.51
N THR A 106 2.51 -8.17 -9.45
CA THR A 106 1.20 -8.80 -9.65
C THR A 106 0.70 -8.66 -11.08
N GLY A 107 1.39 -7.90 -11.94
CA GLY A 107 0.89 -7.55 -13.26
C GLY A 107 -0.38 -6.70 -13.20
N THR A 108 -0.59 -5.95 -12.11
CA THR A 108 -1.76 -5.08 -11.93
C THR A 108 -1.54 -3.79 -12.71
N PRO A 109 -2.30 -3.52 -13.78
CA PRO A 109 -2.01 -2.40 -14.67
C PRO A 109 -2.30 -1.03 -14.03
N ARG A 110 -3.30 -0.96 -13.14
CA ARG A 110 -3.67 0.28 -12.46
C ARG A 110 -4.13 0.01 -11.03
N PRO A 111 -3.25 0.17 -10.03
CA PRO A 111 -3.67 0.22 -8.64
C PRO A 111 -4.42 1.53 -8.35
N VAL A 112 -5.47 1.48 -7.53
CA VAL A 112 -6.22 2.66 -7.06
C VAL A 112 -5.97 2.86 -5.58
N MET A 113 -5.55 4.07 -5.20
CA MET A 113 -5.38 4.44 -3.80
C MET A 113 -6.74 4.82 -3.19
N LEU A 114 -7.07 4.22 -2.06
CA LEU A 114 -8.30 4.46 -1.31
C LEU A 114 -7.97 4.78 0.15
N PHE A 115 -8.36 5.97 0.62
CA PHE A 115 -8.36 6.32 2.03
C PHE A 115 -9.69 5.92 2.66
N VAL A 116 -9.65 5.25 3.82
CA VAL A 116 -10.84 4.71 4.48
C VAL A 116 -10.88 5.22 5.92
N THR A 117 -12.04 5.73 6.31
CA THR A 117 -12.41 6.03 7.70
C THR A 117 -13.73 5.32 8.04
N PRO A 118 -14.16 5.27 9.31
CA PRO A 118 -15.48 4.77 9.65
C PRO A 118 -16.63 5.54 8.98
N ALA A 119 -16.42 6.82 8.64
CA ALA A 119 -17.47 7.71 8.12
C ALA A 119 -17.50 7.77 6.58
N PHE A 120 -16.34 7.76 5.92
CA PHE A 120 -16.25 7.92 4.46
C PHE A 120 -15.00 7.24 3.88
N ARG A 121 -15.03 7.06 2.55
CA ARG A 121 -13.93 6.56 1.73
C ARG A 121 -13.64 7.54 0.60
N VAL A 122 -12.36 7.78 0.30
CA VAL A 122 -11.92 8.67 -0.78
C VAL A 122 -10.92 7.96 -1.67
N ALA A 123 -11.30 7.72 -2.92
CA ALA A 123 -10.40 7.22 -3.96
C ALA A 123 -9.77 8.40 -4.71
N LEU A 124 -8.56 8.20 -5.22
CA LEU A 124 -7.84 9.21 -5.98
C LEU A 124 -7.63 8.76 -7.43
N VAL A 125 -7.97 9.62 -8.40
CA VAL A 125 -7.66 9.40 -9.82
C VAL A 125 -6.18 9.64 -10.11
N THR A 126 -5.60 10.67 -9.47
CA THR A 126 -4.18 11.00 -9.50
C THR A 126 -3.60 10.98 -8.09
N THR A 127 -2.38 10.47 -7.90
CA THR A 127 -1.73 10.40 -6.59
C THR A 127 -0.63 11.46 -6.44
N HIS A 128 0.64 11.06 -6.35
CA HIS A 128 1.75 11.94 -6.02
C HIS A 128 2.34 12.59 -7.29
N ILE A 129 1.66 13.62 -7.80
CA ILE A 129 2.13 14.45 -8.92
C ILE A 129 2.15 15.93 -8.53
N ALA A 130 2.86 16.78 -9.29
CA ALA A 130 2.84 18.21 -9.00
C ALA A 130 1.45 18.77 -9.30
N LEU A 131 0.98 19.74 -8.50
CA LEU A 131 -0.37 20.31 -8.68
C LEU A 131 -0.62 20.84 -10.11
N LYS A 132 0.41 21.45 -10.72
CA LYS A 132 0.36 21.95 -12.10
C LYS A 132 0.16 20.87 -13.18
N GLU A 133 0.35 19.60 -12.82
CA GLU A 133 0.23 18.44 -13.72
C GLU A 133 -1.14 17.76 -13.59
N VAL A 134 -1.91 18.08 -12.54
CA VAL A 134 -3.15 17.36 -12.21
C VAL A 134 -4.19 17.48 -13.32
N SER A 135 -4.42 18.67 -13.87
CA SER A 135 -5.40 18.85 -14.94
C SER A 135 -5.02 18.11 -16.22
N ALA A 136 -3.73 18.16 -16.59
CA ALA A 136 -3.21 17.49 -17.78
C ALA A 136 -3.15 15.95 -17.62
N ALA A 137 -3.05 15.45 -16.38
CA ALA A 137 -3.03 14.03 -16.08
C ALA A 137 -4.44 13.41 -16.03
N LEU A 138 -5.49 14.23 -15.94
CA LEU A 138 -6.87 13.75 -15.96
C LEU A 138 -7.27 13.41 -17.39
N ASP A 139 -7.60 12.14 -17.61
CA ASP A 139 -8.08 11.64 -18.90
C ASP A 139 -9.28 10.71 -18.72
N PRO A 140 -10.17 10.58 -19.74
CA PRO A 140 -11.40 9.78 -19.61
C PRO A 140 -11.13 8.30 -19.29
N VAL A 141 -10.01 7.76 -19.76
CA VAL A 141 -9.65 6.35 -19.57
C VAL A 141 -9.18 6.11 -18.14
N SER A 142 -8.31 6.97 -17.60
CA SER A 142 -7.88 6.86 -16.20
C SER A 142 -9.01 7.08 -15.20
N LEU A 143 -9.92 8.02 -15.48
CA LEU A 143 -11.11 8.24 -14.65
C LEU A 143 -12.01 7.00 -14.64
N ARG A 144 -12.39 6.51 -15.82
CA ARG A 144 -13.22 5.30 -15.96
C ARG A 144 -12.59 4.11 -15.26
N THR A 145 -11.31 3.84 -15.52
CA THR A 145 -10.63 2.69 -14.93
C THR A 145 -10.57 2.79 -13.41
N THR A 146 -10.34 4.00 -12.87
CA THR A 146 -10.35 4.24 -11.42
C THR A 146 -11.72 3.93 -10.81
N ILE A 147 -12.81 4.39 -11.44
CA ILE A 147 -14.17 4.13 -10.98
C ILE A 147 -14.51 2.65 -11.06
N GLU A 148 -14.17 1.97 -12.15
CA GLU A 148 -14.42 0.53 -12.33
C GLU A 148 -13.71 -0.31 -11.29
N VAL A 149 -12.42 -0.03 -11.02
CA VAL A 149 -11.66 -0.71 -9.95
C VAL A 149 -12.26 -0.42 -8.59
N LEU A 150 -12.64 0.83 -8.32
CA LEU A 150 -13.25 1.21 -7.04
C LEU A 150 -14.58 0.47 -6.81
N VAL A 151 -15.48 0.45 -7.80
CA VAL A 151 -16.75 -0.26 -7.71
C VAL A 151 -16.52 -1.76 -7.49
N HIS A 152 -15.64 -2.36 -8.29
CA HIS A 152 -15.30 -3.78 -8.17
C HIS A 152 -14.80 -4.15 -6.77
N ASP A 153 -13.88 -3.37 -6.20
CA ASP A 153 -13.32 -3.65 -4.88
C ASP A 153 -14.30 -3.34 -3.74
N LEU A 154 -15.14 -2.30 -3.87
CA LEU A 154 -16.20 -2.02 -2.88
C LEU A 154 -17.22 -3.17 -2.82
N GLU A 155 -17.53 -3.80 -3.96
CA GLU A 155 -18.42 -4.96 -4.00
C GLU A 155 -17.74 -6.21 -3.47
N SER A 156 -16.58 -6.57 -4.04
CA SER A 156 -15.92 -7.85 -3.78
C SER A 156 -15.18 -7.92 -2.44
N ARG A 157 -14.61 -6.81 -1.96
CA ARG A 157 -13.80 -6.76 -0.74
C ARG A 157 -14.50 -6.13 0.45
N TYR A 158 -15.39 -5.16 0.19
CA TYR A 158 -16.15 -4.49 1.26
C TYR A 158 -17.61 -4.96 1.37
N GLY A 159 -18.08 -5.81 0.45
CA GLY A 159 -19.45 -6.35 0.48
C GLY A 159 -20.54 -5.30 0.24
N LEU A 160 -20.20 -4.13 -0.32
CA LEU A 160 -21.13 -3.03 -0.57
C LEU A 160 -21.80 -3.23 -1.93
N ARG A 161 -23.00 -3.83 -1.93
CA ARG A 161 -23.78 -4.03 -3.17
C ARG A 161 -24.24 -2.69 -3.74
N ASN A 162 -24.04 -2.47 -5.05
CA ASN A 162 -24.44 -1.26 -5.77
C ASN A 162 -23.92 0.03 -5.10
N PRO A 163 -22.59 0.18 -4.98
CA PRO A 163 -22.00 1.29 -4.23
C PRO A 163 -22.32 2.64 -4.90
N ALA A 164 -22.82 3.60 -4.13
CA ALA A 164 -23.02 4.97 -4.59
C ALA A 164 -21.68 5.72 -4.58
N ILE A 165 -21.24 6.18 -5.76
CA ILE A 165 -19.96 6.90 -5.93
C ILE A 165 -20.25 8.36 -6.24
N GLY A 166 -19.80 9.25 -5.36
CA GLY A 166 -19.72 10.69 -5.64
C GLY A 166 -18.42 11.01 -6.36
N VAL A 167 -18.49 11.70 -7.50
CA VAL A 167 -17.33 12.17 -8.26
C VAL A 167 -17.19 13.66 -8.04
N LEU A 168 -16.02 14.10 -7.57
CA LEU A 168 -15.71 15.52 -7.40
C LEU A 168 -15.27 16.11 -8.73
N GLY A 169 -15.66 17.36 -8.99
CA GLY A 169 -15.10 18.14 -10.09
C GLY A 169 -13.61 18.39 -9.90
N LEU A 170 -12.89 18.59 -11.00
CA LEU A 170 -11.48 18.98 -10.98
C LEU A 170 -11.36 20.47 -10.63
N ASN A 171 -12.18 21.29 -11.28
CA ASN A 171 -12.20 22.73 -11.12
C ASN A 171 -13.12 23.15 -9.96
N PRO A 172 -12.86 24.31 -9.34
CA PRO A 172 -13.82 24.90 -8.41
C PRO A 172 -15.22 24.97 -9.03
N HIS A 173 -16.24 24.66 -8.23
CA HIS A 173 -17.64 24.63 -8.65
C HIS A 173 -17.92 23.68 -9.84
N ALA A 174 -17.07 22.66 -10.05
CA ALA A 174 -17.16 21.77 -11.21
C ALA A 174 -17.18 22.54 -12.54
N GLY A 175 -16.28 23.53 -12.66
CA GLY A 175 -16.06 24.31 -13.87
C GLY A 175 -17.02 25.48 -14.06
N GLU A 176 -18.09 25.61 -13.24
CA GLU A 176 -19.10 26.67 -13.34
C GLU A 176 -19.59 26.85 -14.79
N GLY A 177 -19.99 25.76 -15.45
CA GLY A 177 -20.45 25.82 -16.85
C GLY A 177 -19.38 26.24 -17.87
N GLY A 178 -18.10 26.02 -17.57
CA GLY A 178 -16.96 26.35 -18.45
C GLY A 178 -16.20 27.62 -18.06
N TRP A 179 -16.71 28.41 -17.10
CA TRP A 179 -16.08 29.66 -16.68
C TRP A 179 -14.76 29.45 -15.93
N PHE A 180 -14.60 28.34 -15.22
CA PHE A 180 -13.40 28.01 -14.44
C PHE A 180 -12.56 26.86 -15.01
N GLY A 181 -12.89 26.40 -16.21
CA GLY A 181 -12.26 25.26 -16.85
C GLY A 181 -13.29 24.41 -17.57
N ASN A 182 -12.83 23.60 -18.52
CA ASN A 182 -13.70 22.80 -19.40
C ASN A 182 -13.51 21.29 -19.20
N GLU A 183 -12.63 20.88 -18.28
CA GLU A 183 -12.31 19.49 -18.00
C GLU A 183 -13.54 18.71 -17.54
N GLU A 184 -14.46 19.33 -16.80
CA GLU A 184 -15.73 18.69 -16.47
C GLU A 184 -16.51 18.32 -17.72
N ALA A 185 -16.75 19.26 -18.64
CA ALA A 185 -17.53 18.97 -19.84
C ALA A 185 -16.80 18.06 -20.84
N ALA A 186 -15.47 18.12 -20.89
CA ALA A 186 -14.66 17.41 -21.88
C ALA A 186 -14.22 16.00 -21.43
N VAL A 187 -14.10 15.76 -20.12
CA VAL A 187 -13.48 14.55 -19.57
C VAL A 187 -14.35 13.84 -18.52
N ILE A 188 -15.02 14.57 -17.62
CA ILE A 188 -15.75 14.01 -16.46
C ILE A 188 -17.22 13.72 -16.81
#